data_AF-A0A2G3Q2L0-F1
#
_entry.id   AF-A0A2G3Q2L0-F1
#
_cell.length_a   1.000
_cell.length_b   1.000
_cell.length_c   1.000
_cell.angle_alpha   90.00
_cell.angle_beta   90.00
_cell.angle_gamma   90.00
#
_symmetry.space_group_name_H-M   'P 1'
#
loop_
_entity.id
_entity.type
_entity.pdbx_description
1 polymer ?
#
loop_
_entity_poly.entity_id
_entity_poly.type
_entity_poly.pdbx_seq_one_letter_code
_entity_poly.pdbx_strand_id
1 'polypeptide(L)'
;MKILFVNIPWMKYYVGEGDEESLPPLCGYNFQNVDGYYYGYGEGLEELAIEEIEGVTATDQLVEDVLVIWTAKNREGENKIIGWYKKATVYRHKQRELTLDSDRPVMTYTIKAKSENGLLLPPELRLLAIKDFVEGPYFEKEEQVIKDVAMYTHNYAGDKMNFLLDPKDLTAESVLQFGELEMYFSKADEFLAKDLYGKAMRCFNKAISLAPEVAATYEFKGSILLSLKMYKEALQVYKQVVALEEDNEEAAYILGLLQGLTGNYKAAAQALDDYISQNPRDNNALAERGIIAYHLGEEEKAKEYFARVYQKECDNEMFRALIAFAAGV
;
A
#
# COMPACT_ATOMS: atom_id res chain seq x y z
N MET A 1 3.72 12.38 20.62
CA MET A 1 3.33 10.99 20.28
C MET A 1 4.20 10.06 21.10
N LYS A 2 3.64 9.11 21.85
CA LYS A 2 4.43 8.17 22.64
C LYS A 2 4.94 7.05 21.73
N ILE A 3 6.25 6.95 21.55
CA ILE A 3 6.88 5.95 20.67
C ILE A 3 7.91 5.15 21.44
N LEU A 4 7.90 3.83 21.22
CA LEU A 4 8.87 2.90 21.80
C LEU A 4 9.44 2.05 20.66
N PHE A 5 10.76 2.03 20.52
CA PHE A 5 11.43 1.13 19.59
C PHE A 5 11.87 -0.12 20.33
N VAL A 6 11.65 -1.28 19.72
CA VAL A 6 12.05 -2.58 20.25
C VAL A 6 12.83 -3.30 19.17
N ASN A 7 14.14 -3.40 19.35
CA ASN A 7 15.01 -4.11 18.43
C ASN A 7 15.21 -5.55 18.88
N ILE A 8 14.84 -6.49 18.01
CA ILE A 8 14.84 -7.92 18.31
C ILE A 8 15.62 -8.70 17.26
N PRO A 9 16.77 -9.30 17.62
CA PRO A 9 17.62 -10.02 16.69
C PRO A 9 16.93 -11.21 16.00
N TRP A 10 16.07 -11.95 16.72
CA TRP A 10 15.48 -13.19 16.22
C TRP A 10 14.36 -12.99 15.18
N MET A 11 13.77 -11.79 15.10
CA MET A 11 12.67 -11.52 14.17
C MET A 11 13.12 -11.20 12.73
N LYS A 12 14.43 -11.30 12.46
CA LYS A 12 15.06 -11.09 11.15
C LYS A 12 14.34 -11.81 10.00
N TYR A 13 13.87 -13.03 10.23
CA TYR A 13 13.17 -13.86 9.24
C TYR A 13 11.74 -14.23 9.63
N TYR A 14 11.23 -13.65 10.72
CA TYR A 14 9.92 -14.02 11.23
C TYR A 14 8.82 -13.50 10.30
N VAL A 15 7.96 -14.39 9.83
CA VAL A 15 6.88 -14.10 8.87
C VAL A 15 5.49 -14.07 9.50
N GLY A 16 5.38 -14.26 10.82
CA GLY A 16 4.11 -14.16 11.55
C GLY A 16 3.31 -15.45 11.62
N GLU A 17 3.76 -16.51 10.95
CA GLU A 17 3.19 -17.86 10.99
C GLU A 17 4.32 -18.86 11.24
N GLY A 18 4.13 -19.77 12.21
CA GLY A 18 5.09 -20.83 12.53
C GLY A 18 4.83 -22.07 11.68
N ASP A 19 5.82 -22.50 10.91
CA ASP A 19 5.87 -23.89 10.41
C ASP A 19 6.31 -24.82 11.56
N GLU A 20 5.57 -25.90 11.75
CA GLU A 20 5.77 -26.96 12.76
C GLU A 20 7.13 -27.70 12.72
N GLU A 21 8.11 -27.34 11.88
CA GLU A 21 9.27 -28.22 11.62
C GLU A 21 10.66 -27.70 11.97
N SER A 22 10.79 -26.55 12.65
CA SER A 22 12.03 -26.30 13.38
C SER A 22 11.73 -25.55 14.65
N LEU A 23 12.01 -26.22 15.78
CA LEU A 23 11.90 -25.68 17.14
C LEU A 23 12.21 -24.18 17.13
N PRO A 24 11.23 -23.29 17.33
CA PRO A 24 11.58 -21.93 17.63
C PRO A 24 12.41 -21.99 18.92
N PRO A 25 13.43 -21.14 19.08
CA PRO A 25 13.96 -20.89 20.41
C PRO A 25 12.80 -20.56 21.36
N LEU A 26 13.04 -20.61 22.67
CA LEU A 26 12.05 -20.37 23.74
C LEU A 26 11.38 -18.95 23.71
N CYS A 27 11.39 -18.24 22.58
CA CYS A 27 10.96 -16.87 22.31
C CYS A 27 10.26 -16.81 20.93
N GLY A 28 9.12 -16.15 20.67
CA GLY A 28 8.17 -15.38 21.47
C GLY A 28 6.91 -15.13 20.62
N TYR A 29 5.80 -14.73 21.24
CA TYR A 29 4.46 -14.55 20.64
C TYR A 29 4.27 -13.23 19.87
N ASN A 30 5.35 -12.55 19.50
CA ASN A 30 5.22 -11.25 18.83
C ASN A 30 4.45 -11.44 17.53
N PHE A 31 3.39 -10.65 17.31
CA PHE A 31 2.47 -10.77 16.18
C PHE A 31 1.75 -12.13 16.03
N GLN A 32 1.77 -13.00 17.03
CA GLN A 32 0.90 -14.17 17.08
C GLN A 32 -0.43 -13.79 17.72
N ASN A 33 -1.54 -13.95 17.00
CA ASN A 33 -2.85 -13.59 17.50
C ASN A 33 -3.30 -14.62 18.56
N VAL A 34 -3.41 -14.17 19.80
CA VAL A 34 -3.94 -14.97 20.92
C VAL A 34 -5.13 -14.22 21.49
N ASP A 35 -6.32 -14.77 21.29
CA ASP A 35 -7.61 -14.22 21.73
C ASP A 35 -7.86 -12.75 21.30
N GLY A 36 -7.42 -12.39 20.10
CA GLY A 36 -7.60 -11.05 19.54
C GLY A 36 -6.50 -10.07 19.93
N TYR A 37 -5.43 -10.51 20.61
CA TYR A 37 -4.33 -9.67 21.06
C TYR A 37 -2.97 -10.15 20.55
N TYR A 38 -2.04 -9.19 20.44
CA TYR A 38 -0.62 -9.45 20.33
C TYR A 38 0.08 -9.10 21.64
N TYR A 39 1.02 -9.97 22.01
CA TYR A 39 1.79 -9.87 23.23
C TYR A 39 3.26 -9.68 22.87
N GLY A 40 3.83 -8.56 23.30
CA GLY A 40 5.22 -8.19 23.04
C GLY A 40 6.16 -8.72 24.12
N TYR A 41 7.16 -9.49 23.66
CA TYR A 41 8.26 -10.03 24.42
C TYR A 41 9.60 -9.71 23.73
N GLY A 42 10.65 -9.56 24.52
CA GLY A 42 11.98 -9.18 24.05
C GLY A 42 12.96 -9.07 25.21
N GLU A 43 14.23 -9.36 24.92
CA GLU A 43 15.30 -9.16 25.89
C GLU A 43 15.37 -7.68 26.29
N GLY A 44 15.52 -7.41 27.59
CA GLY A 44 15.52 -6.05 28.15
C GLY A 44 14.14 -5.43 28.38
N LEU A 45 13.04 -6.01 27.86
CA LEU A 45 11.68 -5.50 28.16
C LEU A 45 11.24 -5.72 29.61
N GLU A 46 11.97 -6.51 30.40
CA GLU A 46 11.68 -6.79 31.81
C GLU A 46 11.96 -5.57 32.72
N GLU A 47 12.79 -4.62 32.26
CA GLU A 47 13.32 -3.48 33.02
C GLU A 47 13.09 -2.14 32.29
N LEU A 48 11.93 -1.99 31.65
CA LEU A 48 11.65 -0.82 30.82
C LEU A 48 11.44 0.44 31.68
N ALA A 49 12.29 1.44 31.48
CA ALA A 49 12.17 2.76 32.12
C ALA A 49 11.05 3.59 31.45
N ILE A 50 9.78 3.20 31.64
CA ILE A 50 8.64 3.88 31.01
C ILE A 50 8.53 5.37 31.37
N GLU A 51 9.19 5.83 32.44
CA GLU A 51 9.31 7.24 32.82
C GLU A 51 10.06 8.11 31.79
N GLU A 52 10.78 7.50 30.85
CA GLU A 52 11.36 8.23 29.72
C GLU A 52 10.31 8.68 28.68
N ILE A 53 9.10 8.11 28.75
CA ILE A 53 7.99 8.52 27.90
C ILE A 53 7.39 9.82 28.45
N GLU A 54 7.19 10.79 27.54
CA GLU A 54 6.59 12.07 27.88
C GLU A 54 5.25 11.89 28.62
N GLY A 55 5.15 12.51 29.80
CA GLY A 55 3.96 12.48 30.66
C GLY A 55 3.84 11.26 31.57
N VAL A 56 4.86 10.39 31.64
CA VAL A 56 4.91 9.25 32.55
C VAL A 56 5.78 9.56 33.77
N THR A 57 5.35 9.12 34.95
CA THR A 57 6.05 9.29 36.23
C THR A 57 6.69 7.99 36.70
N ALA A 58 7.64 8.10 37.63
CA ALA A 58 8.27 6.93 38.26
C ALA A 58 7.28 6.02 39.01
N THR A 59 6.09 6.53 39.38
CA THR A 59 5.06 5.77 40.09
C THR A 59 4.11 5.01 39.17
N ASP A 60 4.03 5.40 37.89
CA ASP A 60 3.12 4.77 36.94
C ASP A 60 3.52 3.32 36.68
N GLN A 61 2.52 2.45 36.64
CA GLN A 61 2.71 1.00 36.45
C GLN A 61 2.59 0.58 34.98
N LEU A 62 1.96 1.40 34.16
CA LEU A 62 1.77 1.20 32.74
C LEU A 62 1.58 2.54 32.02
N VAL A 63 1.69 2.50 30.70
CA VAL A 63 1.36 3.61 29.82
C VAL A 63 0.54 3.09 28.64
N GLU A 64 -0.53 3.80 28.32
CA GLU A 64 -1.40 3.51 27.19
C GLU A 64 -1.12 4.46 26.01
N ASP A 65 -1.67 4.06 24.86
CA ASP A 65 -1.58 4.77 23.59
C ASP A 65 -0.13 4.95 23.09
N VAL A 66 0.66 3.88 23.20
CA VAL A 66 2.04 3.84 22.72
C VAL A 66 2.09 3.25 21.30
N LEU A 67 2.80 3.91 20.41
CA LEU A 67 3.23 3.34 19.13
C LEU A 67 4.51 2.54 19.38
N VAL A 68 4.40 1.22 19.35
CA VAL A 68 5.56 0.31 19.50
C VAL A 68 6.06 -0.08 18.13
N ILE A 69 7.33 0.20 17.84
CA ILE A 69 7.98 -0.09 16.57
C ILE A 69 8.92 -1.27 16.78
N TRP A 70 8.68 -2.35 16.06
CA TRP A 70 9.55 -3.52 16.07
C TRP A 70 10.59 -3.38 14.98
N THR A 71 11.85 -3.67 15.32
CA THR A 71 12.97 -3.62 14.38
C THR A 71 13.82 -4.88 14.47
N ALA A 72 14.48 -5.23 13.37
CA ALA A 72 15.43 -6.34 13.32
C ALA A 72 16.42 -6.14 12.15
N LYS A 73 17.63 -6.71 12.28
CA LYS A 73 18.65 -6.72 11.22
C LYS A 73 18.20 -7.53 10.01
N ASN A 74 18.30 -7.00 8.80
CA ASN A 74 18.11 -7.74 7.54
C ASN A 74 19.38 -8.55 7.14
N ARG A 75 19.34 -9.27 6.00
CA ARG A 75 20.47 -10.10 5.52
C ARG A 75 21.74 -9.28 5.25
N GLU A 76 21.58 -8.01 4.91
CA GLU A 76 22.66 -7.07 4.58
C GLU A 76 23.22 -6.36 5.83
N GLY A 77 22.64 -6.64 7.01
CA GLY A 77 23.10 -6.10 8.30
C GLY A 77 22.43 -4.78 8.69
N GLU A 78 21.52 -4.26 7.87
CA GLU A 78 20.76 -3.04 8.15
C GLU A 78 19.63 -3.32 9.13
N ASN A 79 19.45 -2.46 10.14
CA ASN A 79 18.28 -2.56 11.02
C ASN A 79 17.05 -1.99 10.33
N LYS A 80 16.04 -2.82 10.10
CA LYS A 80 14.81 -2.43 9.41
C LYS A 80 13.63 -2.46 10.37
N ILE A 81 12.65 -1.60 10.13
CA ILE A 81 11.33 -1.75 10.75
C ILE A 81 10.68 -3.02 10.21
N ILE A 82 10.27 -3.89 11.11
CA ILE A 82 9.62 -5.17 10.78
C ILE A 82 8.13 -5.15 11.03
N GLY A 83 7.62 -4.16 11.77
CA GLY A 83 6.22 -4.07 12.13
C GLY A 83 5.99 -3.11 13.29
N TRP A 84 4.75 -2.97 13.71
CA TRP A 84 4.38 -2.11 14.83
C TRP A 84 3.13 -2.58 15.54
N TYR A 85 2.96 -2.12 16.77
CA TYR A 85 1.69 -2.11 17.48
C TYR A 85 1.23 -0.66 17.66
N LYS A 86 0.03 -0.34 17.20
CA LYS A 86 -0.63 0.95 17.49
C LYS A 86 -1.44 0.84 18.77
N LYS A 87 -1.60 1.96 19.47
CA LYS A 87 -2.41 2.06 20.69
C LYS A 87 -2.07 0.97 21.72
N ALA A 88 -0.79 0.62 21.82
CA ALA A 88 -0.34 -0.44 22.71
C ALA A 88 -0.32 0.05 24.16
N THR A 89 -0.50 -0.91 25.08
CA THR A 89 -0.22 -0.74 26.50
C THR A 89 1.16 -1.31 26.80
N VAL A 90 2.02 -0.50 27.41
CA VAL A 90 3.36 -0.90 27.86
C VAL A 90 3.38 -0.89 29.38
N TYR A 91 3.75 -2.02 29.98
CA TYR A 91 3.81 -2.20 31.43
C TYR A 91 5.24 -1.97 31.93
N ARG A 92 5.37 -1.44 33.15
CA ARG A 92 6.67 -1.30 33.83
C ARG A 92 7.27 -2.66 34.20
N HIS A 93 6.41 -3.58 34.60
CA HIS A 93 6.79 -4.92 35.02
C HIS A 93 6.11 -5.97 34.17
N LYS A 94 6.76 -7.13 34.03
CA LYS A 94 6.21 -8.26 33.29
C LYS A 94 4.84 -8.69 33.82
N GLN A 95 3.96 -8.97 32.87
CA GLN A 95 2.64 -9.52 33.10
C GLN A 95 2.64 -11.02 32.77
N ARG A 96 1.60 -11.72 33.20
CA ARG A 96 1.39 -13.15 32.90
C ARG A 96 -0.03 -13.36 32.40
N GLU A 97 -0.18 -14.07 31.29
CA GLU A 97 -1.48 -14.51 30.77
C GLU A 97 -1.49 -16.04 30.73
N LEU A 98 -2.59 -16.66 31.16
CA LEU A 98 -2.79 -18.10 30.98
C LEU A 98 -3.11 -18.35 29.51
N THR A 99 -2.50 -19.36 28.92
CA THR A 99 -2.93 -19.86 27.61
C THR A 99 -3.64 -21.19 27.79
N LEU A 100 -4.51 -21.53 26.85
CA LEU A 100 -5.11 -22.86 26.73
C LEU A 100 -4.26 -23.77 25.81
N ASP A 101 -3.02 -23.39 25.52
CA ASP A 101 -2.05 -24.15 24.73
C ASP A 101 -1.41 -25.24 25.61
N SER A 102 -1.39 -26.48 25.13
CA SER A 102 -0.88 -27.63 25.87
C SER A 102 0.62 -27.52 26.20
N ASP A 103 1.37 -26.76 25.41
CA ASP A 103 2.83 -26.75 25.47
C ASP A 103 3.39 -25.58 26.30
N ARG A 104 2.59 -24.52 26.50
CA ARG A 104 3.00 -23.31 27.25
C ARG A 104 1.84 -22.69 28.03
N PRO A 105 1.48 -23.23 29.21
CA PRO A 105 0.28 -22.82 29.94
C PRO A 105 0.30 -21.36 30.45
N VAL A 106 1.46 -20.71 30.44
CA VAL A 106 1.62 -19.31 30.86
C VAL A 106 2.54 -18.56 29.89
N MET A 107 2.06 -17.42 29.38
CA MET A 107 2.86 -16.44 28.63
C MET A 107 3.28 -15.29 29.52
N THR A 108 4.48 -14.76 29.30
CA THR A 108 4.95 -13.50 29.89
C THR A 108 5.11 -12.42 28.82
N TYR A 109 4.70 -11.19 29.16
CA TYR A 109 4.78 -10.06 28.24
C TYR A 109 4.93 -8.75 29.00
N THR A 110 5.43 -7.71 28.31
CA THR A 110 5.49 -6.34 28.85
C THR A 110 4.76 -5.34 27.96
N ILE A 111 4.35 -5.77 26.77
CA ILE A 111 3.59 -4.96 25.81
C ILE A 111 2.36 -5.76 25.40
N LYS A 112 1.20 -5.11 25.36
CA LYS A 112 -0.06 -5.71 24.88
C LYS A 112 -0.73 -4.76 23.90
N ALA A 113 -1.20 -5.28 22.77
CA ALA A 113 -1.99 -4.52 21.81
C ALA A 113 -3.09 -5.40 21.24
N LYS A 114 -4.22 -4.81 20.84
CA LYS A 114 -5.20 -5.57 20.04
C LYS A 114 -4.57 -5.94 18.71
N SER A 115 -4.84 -7.16 18.24
CA SER A 115 -4.34 -7.67 16.96
C SER A 115 -4.72 -6.77 15.77
N GLU A 116 -5.92 -6.18 15.79
CA GLU A 116 -6.38 -5.20 14.78
C GLU A 116 -5.50 -3.94 14.68
N ASN A 117 -4.72 -3.63 15.73
CA ASN A 117 -3.83 -2.49 15.78
C ASN A 117 -2.37 -2.85 15.51
N GLY A 118 -2.05 -4.13 15.34
CA GLY A 118 -0.70 -4.59 15.05
C GLY A 118 -0.51 -4.99 13.59
N LEU A 119 0.63 -4.65 13.02
CA LEU A 119 1.02 -5.09 11.68
C LEU A 119 2.45 -5.62 11.70
N LEU A 120 2.62 -6.90 11.33
CA LEU A 120 3.92 -7.42 10.93
C LEU A 120 4.10 -7.17 9.45
N LEU A 121 5.19 -6.53 9.06
CA LEU A 121 5.54 -6.34 7.67
C LEU A 121 6.08 -7.65 7.08
N PRO A 122 5.56 -8.07 5.91
CA PRO A 122 6.22 -9.04 5.06
C PRO A 122 7.69 -8.63 4.84
N PRO A 123 8.65 -9.57 4.80
CA PRO A 123 10.08 -9.26 4.67
C PRO A 123 10.42 -8.28 3.53
N GLU A 124 9.67 -8.34 2.44
CA GLU A 124 9.83 -7.54 1.22
C GLU A 124 9.44 -6.07 1.44
N LEU A 125 8.59 -5.81 2.44
CA LEU A 125 8.05 -4.50 2.77
C LEU A 125 8.83 -3.78 3.88
N ARG A 126 9.91 -4.39 4.39
CA ARG A 126 10.77 -3.85 5.47
C ARG A 126 11.79 -2.85 4.93
N LEU A 127 11.29 -1.78 4.32
CA LEU A 127 12.08 -0.86 3.50
C LEU A 127 12.83 0.18 4.35
N LEU A 128 12.21 0.67 5.42
CA LEU A 128 12.79 1.76 6.21
C LEU A 128 13.89 1.22 7.14
N ALA A 129 15.12 1.69 6.88
CA ALA A 129 16.25 1.47 7.77
C ALA A 129 16.33 2.54 8.86
N ILE A 130 16.74 2.14 10.05
CA ILE A 130 17.05 3.05 11.16
C ILE A 130 18.56 2.99 11.40
N LYS A 131 19.21 4.15 11.30
CA LYS A 131 20.64 4.31 11.56
C LYS A 131 20.83 4.44 13.07
N ASP A 132 21.88 3.81 13.59
CA ASP A 132 22.26 3.77 15.01
C ASP A 132 21.19 3.16 15.93
N PHE A 133 21.43 1.92 16.39
CA PHE A 133 20.49 1.22 17.26
C PHE A 133 21.19 0.48 18.39
N VAL A 134 20.45 0.28 19.47
CA VAL A 134 20.81 -0.56 20.62
C VAL A 134 19.97 -1.84 20.55
N GLU A 135 20.53 -2.98 20.96
CA GLU A 135 19.73 -4.21 21.09
C GLU A 135 18.80 -4.08 22.31
N GLY A 136 17.54 -4.49 22.15
CA GLY A 136 16.51 -4.30 23.18
C GLY A 136 15.64 -3.06 22.97
N PRO A 137 14.84 -2.68 23.99
CA PRO A 137 13.99 -1.50 23.94
C PRO A 137 14.77 -0.20 24.08
N TYR A 138 14.38 0.82 23.33
CA TYR A 138 14.91 2.17 23.49
C TYR A 138 13.89 3.24 23.09
N PHE A 139 14.11 4.46 23.59
CA PHE A 139 13.30 5.63 23.27
C PHE A 139 14.06 6.53 22.30
N GLU A 140 13.54 6.64 21.09
CA GLU A 140 14.10 7.52 20.08
C GLU A 140 13.83 8.98 20.45
N LYS A 141 14.87 9.82 20.36
CA LYS A 141 14.80 11.25 20.67
C LYS A 141 15.06 12.10 19.42
N GLU A 142 15.58 11.51 18.34
CA GLU A 142 15.80 12.20 17.08
C GLU A 142 14.46 12.49 16.37
N GLU A 143 14.13 13.78 16.29
CA GLU A 143 12.85 14.26 15.72
C GLU A 143 12.65 13.80 14.27
N GLN A 144 13.73 13.73 13.48
CA GLN A 144 13.66 13.31 12.09
C GLN A 144 13.29 11.82 11.97
N VAL A 145 13.90 10.96 12.79
CA VAL A 145 13.55 9.52 12.83
C VAL A 145 12.10 9.33 13.25
N ILE A 146 11.64 10.06 14.27
CA ILE A 146 10.24 9.99 14.72
C ILE A 146 9.29 10.40 13.60
N LYS A 147 9.59 11.47 12.84
CA LYS A 147 8.79 11.89 11.68
C LYS A 147 8.78 10.85 10.58
N ASP A 148 9.94 10.29 10.22
CA ASP A 148 10.06 9.28 9.17
C ASP A 148 9.27 8.02 9.54
N VAL A 149 9.32 7.61 10.80
CA VAL A 149 8.57 6.44 11.30
C VAL A 149 7.08 6.74 11.41
N ALA A 150 6.69 7.94 11.85
CA ALA A 150 5.28 8.35 11.85
C ALA A 150 4.71 8.35 10.42
N MET A 151 5.44 8.91 9.46
CA MET A 151 5.05 8.86 8.04
C MET A 151 5.00 7.42 7.53
N TYR A 152 6.01 6.61 7.82
CA TYR A 152 6.07 5.21 7.39
C TYR A 152 4.91 4.41 7.95
N THR A 153 4.66 4.45 9.26
CA THR A 153 3.54 3.75 9.92
C THR A 153 2.16 4.31 9.56
N HIS A 154 2.05 5.58 9.17
CA HIS A 154 0.82 6.19 8.68
C HIS A 154 0.55 5.75 7.24
N ASN A 155 1.52 5.88 6.34
CA ASN A 155 1.42 5.49 4.92
C ASN A 155 1.13 3.99 4.75
N TYR A 156 1.64 3.15 5.66
CA TYR A 156 1.33 1.73 5.71
C TYR A 156 0.01 1.40 6.41
N ALA A 157 -0.74 2.36 6.96
CA ALA A 157 -1.98 2.07 7.69
C ALA A 157 -3.16 2.96 7.29
N GLY A 158 -3.10 3.55 6.10
CA GLY A 158 -4.17 4.39 5.55
C GLY A 158 -3.75 5.05 4.24
N ASP A 159 -4.63 4.93 3.24
CA ASP A 159 -4.67 5.56 1.91
C ASP A 159 -3.64 5.21 0.84
N LYS A 160 -2.61 4.39 1.12
CA LYS A 160 -1.65 3.94 0.07
C LYS A 160 -1.19 2.48 0.17
N MET A 161 -1.93 1.62 0.85
CA MET A 161 -1.54 0.21 1.06
C MET A 161 -1.85 -0.74 -0.10
N ASN A 162 -2.23 -0.21 -1.27
CA ASN A 162 -2.51 -1.03 -2.46
C ASN A 162 -1.33 -1.10 -3.44
N PHE A 163 -0.24 -0.36 -3.21
CA PHE A 163 0.67 0.01 -4.31
C PHE A 163 2.00 -0.73 -4.38
N LEU A 164 2.22 -1.79 -3.61
CA LEU A 164 3.44 -2.59 -3.73
C LEU A 164 3.18 -3.87 -4.51
N LEU A 165 3.03 -3.67 -5.83
CA LEU A 165 3.29 -4.71 -6.80
C LEU A 165 4.82 -4.88 -6.88
N ASP A 166 5.33 -6.03 -6.45
CA ASP A 166 6.74 -6.36 -6.68
C ASP A 166 6.98 -6.37 -8.20
N PRO A 167 8.09 -5.80 -8.73
CA PRO A 167 8.40 -5.86 -10.16
C PRO A 167 8.31 -7.26 -10.75
N LYS A 168 8.58 -8.32 -9.96
CA LYS A 168 8.42 -9.70 -10.42
C LYS A 168 6.95 -10.06 -10.73
N ASP A 169 5.99 -9.45 -10.03
CA ASP A 169 4.57 -9.76 -10.17
C ASP A 169 3.97 -9.17 -11.45
N LEU A 170 4.63 -8.19 -12.07
CA LEU A 170 4.25 -7.69 -13.40
C LEU A 170 4.27 -8.78 -14.47
N THR A 171 5.10 -9.82 -14.29
CA THR A 171 5.31 -10.88 -15.27
C THR A 171 5.12 -12.29 -14.70
N ALA A 172 5.26 -12.48 -13.38
CA ALA A 172 5.08 -13.78 -12.76
C ALA A 172 3.65 -14.29 -12.95
N GLU A 173 3.52 -15.60 -13.11
CA GLU A 173 2.22 -16.26 -13.23
C GLU A 173 1.78 -16.85 -11.89
N SER A 174 0.47 -17.04 -11.74
CA SER A 174 -0.10 -17.76 -10.60
C SER A 174 0.35 -19.22 -10.62
N VAL A 175 0.75 -19.73 -9.47
CA VAL A 175 1.03 -21.17 -9.27
C VAL A 175 -0.25 -22.01 -9.24
N LEU A 176 -1.41 -21.37 -9.03
CA LEU A 176 -2.71 -22.04 -9.03
C LEU A 176 -3.01 -22.61 -10.43
N GLN A 177 -3.54 -23.82 -10.45
CA GLN A 177 -3.92 -24.52 -11.67
C GLN A 177 -5.43 -24.68 -11.69
N PHE A 178 -6.11 -23.92 -12.55
CA PHE A 178 -7.53 -24.05 -12.81
C PHE A 178 -7.75 -24.58 -14.23
N GLY A 179 -8.83 -25.32 -14.44
CA GLY A 179 -9.19 -25.85 -15.76
C GLY A 179 -9.87 -24.83 -16.67
N GLU A 180 -10.42 -23.77 -16.10
CA GLU A 180 -11.21 -22.75 -16.79
C GLU A 180 -10.62 -21.35 -16.55
N LEU A 181 -10.67 -20.51 -17.57
CA LEU A 181 -10.07 -19.16 -17.55
C LEU A 181 -10.77 -18.27 -16.51
N GLU A 182 -12.09 -18.37 -16.42
CA GLU A 182 -12.98 -17.61 -15.55
C GLU A 182 -12.69 -17.82 -14.05
N MET A 183 -12.11 -18.98 -13.70
CA MET A 183 -11.68 -19.24 -12.33
C MET A 183 -10.50 -18.35 -11.93
N TYR A 184 -9.61 -18.00 -12.86
CA TYR A 184 -8.52 -17.05 -12.59
C TYR A 184 -9.06 -15.64 -12.36
N PHE A 185 -10.10 -15.23 -13.09
CA PHE A 185 -10.77 -13.93 -12.89
C PHE A 185 -11.43 -13.87 -11.52
N SER A 186 -12.27 -14.87 -11.21
CA SER A 186 -12.94 -15.00 -9.92
C SER A 186 -11.95 -14.98 -8.75
N LYS A 187 -10.80 -15.66 -8.91
CA LYS A 187 -9.76 -15.68 -7.89
C LYS A 187 -9.00 -14.37 -7.78
N ALA A 188 -8.75 -13.70 -8.90
CA ALA A 188 -8.15 -12.38 -8.91
C ALA A 188 -9.05 -11.35 -8.22
N ASP A 189 -10.35 -11.36 -8.46
CA ASP A 189 -11.33 -10.49 -7.79
C ASP A 189 -11.34 -10.71 -6.28
N GLU A 190 -11.28 -11.97 -5.82
CA GLU A 190 -11.15 -12.28 -4.39
C GLU A 190 -9.86 -11.69 -3.80
N PHE A 191 -8.76 -11.72 -4.56
CA PHE A 191 -7.51 -11.09 -4.15
C PHE A 191 -7.61 -9.57 -4.15
N LEU A 192 -8.25 -8.95 -5.14
CA LEU A 192 -8.46 -7.50 -5.20
C LEU A 192 -9.33 -6.99 -4.06
N ALA A 193 -10.39 -7.73 -3.70
CA ALA A 193 -11.25 -7.41 -2.55
C ALA A 193 -10.49 -7.46 -1.20
N LYS A 194 -9.32 -8.10 -1.18
CA LYS A 194 -8.40 -8.18 -0.04
C LYS A 194 -7.15 -7.31 -0.23
N ASP A 195 -7.13 -6.44 -1.23
CA ASP A 195 -6.00 -5.58 -1.58
C ASP A 195 -4.69 -6.33 -1.92
N LEU A 196 -4.79 -7.58 -2.38
CA LEU A 196 -3.66 -8.44 -2.73
C LEU A 196 -3.29 -8.32 -4.22
N TYR A 197 -2.91 -7.13 -4.66
CA TYR A 197 -2.65 -6.78 -6.07
C TYR A 197 -1.63 -7.69 -6.76
N GLY A 198 -0.53 -8.06 -6.10
CA GLY A 198 0.44 -8.99 -6.69
C GLY A 198 -0.13 -10.38 -6.97
N LYS A 199 -0.99 -10.90 -6.08
CA LYS A 199 -1.66 -12.19 -6.31
C LYS A 199 -2.70 -12.09 -7.43
N ALA A 200 -3.46 -11.00 -7.48
CA ALA A 200 -4.39 -10.72 -8.58
C ALA A 200 -3.65 -10.60 -9.92
N MET A 201 -2.56 -9.82 -9.96
CA MET A 201 -1.70 -9.65 -11.14
C MET A 201 -1.18 -10.99 -11.67
N ARG A 202 -0.69 -11.86 -10.77
CA ARG A 202 -0.23 -13.21 -11.16
C ARG A 202 -1.36 -14.07 -11.73
N CYS A 203 -2.59 -13.94 -11.23
CA CYS A 203 -3.76 -14.64 -11.79
C CYS A 203 -4.08 -14.12 -13.20
N PHE A 204 -4.07 -12.80 -13.42
CA PHE A 204 -4.28 -12.25 -14.76
C PHE A 204 -3.13 -12.55 -15.72
N ASN A 205 -1.88 -12.56 -15.27
CA ASN A 205 -0.75 -13.03 -16.08
C ASN A 205 -0.93 -14.50 -16.50
N LYS A 206 -1.42 -15.34 -15.59
CA LYS A 206 -1.73 -16.74 -15.92
C LYS A 206 -2.87 -16.83 -16.93
N ALA A 207 -3.92 -16.05 -16.75
CA ALA A 207 -5.04 -15.96 -17.69
C ALA A 207 -4.57 -15.51 -19.09
N ILE A 208 -3.73 -14.47 -19.17
CA ILE A 208 -3.09 -14.00 -20.41
C ILE A 208 -2.26 -15.12 -21.06
N SER A 209 -1.51 -15.90 -20.27
CA SER A 209 -0.70 -17.01 -20.81
C SER A 209 -1.54 -18.13 -21.43
N LEU A 210 -2.76 -18.33 -20.92
CA LEU A 210 -3.67 -19.37 -21.37
C LEU A 210 -4.53 -18.93 -22.56
N ALA A 211 -4.87 -17.64 -22.63
CA ALA A 211 -5.74 -17.06 -23.65
C ALA A 211 -5.25 -15.65 -24.05
N PRO A 212 -4.12 -15.55 -24.78
CA PRO A 212 -3.49 -14.27 -25.15
C PRO A 212 -4.32 -13.43 -26.13
N GLU A 213 -5.36 -14.01 -26.76
CA GLU A 213 -6.29 -13.33 -27.65
C GLU A 213 -7.49 -12.70 -26.93
N VAL A 214 -7.65 -12.92 -25.62
CA VAL A 214 -8.78 -12.40 -24.85
C VAL A 214 -8.45 -11.04 -24.25
N ALA A 215 -8.96 -9.96 -24.87
CA ALA A 215 -8.70 -8.58 -24.48
C ALA A 215 -9.02 -8.29 -23.00
N ALA A 216 -10.11 -8.86 -22.48
CA ALA A 216 -10.53 -8.68 -21.09
C ALA A 216 -9.42 -9.05 -20.08
N THR A 217 -8.58 -10.06 -20.37
CA THR A 217 -7.46 -10.43 -19.48
C THR A 217 -6.43 -9.31 -19.33
N TYR A 218 -6.18 -8.56 -20.41
CA TYR A 218 -5.30 -7.39 -20.42
C TYR A 218 -5.99 -6.19 -19.79
N GLU A 219 -7.28 -6.00 -20.04
CA GLU A 219 -8.06 -4.90 -19.46
C GLU A 219 -8.02 -4.93 -17.93
N PHE A 220 -8.29 -6.08 -17.30
CA PHE A 220 -8.22 -6.21 -15.85
C PHE A 220 -6.80 -5.98 -15.30
N LYS A 221 -5.78 -6.49 -15.98
CA LYS A 221 -4.38 -6.19 -15.64
C LYS A 221 -4.10 -4.69 -15.73
N GLY A 222 -4.56 -4.03 -16.79
CA GLY A 222 -4.41 -2.60 -17.03
C GLY A 222 -5.14 -1.77 -15.96
N SER A 223 -6.35 -2.17 -15.58
CA SER A 223 -7.15 -1.54 -14.53
C SER A 223 -6.45 -1.58 -13.17
N ILE A 224 -5.82 -2.71 -12.83
CA ILE A 224 -4.95 -2.79 -11.65
C ILE A 224 -3.80 -1.79 -11.77
N LEU A 225 -3.07 -1.77 -12.88
CA LEU A 225 -1.94 -0.86 -13.04
C LEU A 225 -2.35 0.62 -12.97
N LEU A 226 -3.53 0.97 -13.48
CA LEU A 226 -4.13 2.30 -13.36
C LEU A 226 -4.48 2.65 -11.92
N SER A 227 -5.14 1.75 -11.20
CA SER A 227 -5.45 1.97 -9.77
C SER A 227 -4.16 2.12 -8.97
N LEU A 228 -3.08 1.46 -9.41
CA LEU A 228 -1.74 1.55 -8.86
C LEU A 228 -0.90 2.75 -9.37
N LYS A 229 -1.47 3.61 -10.21
CA LYS A 229 -0.79 4.76 -10.84
C LYS A 229 0.50 4.40 -11.59
N MET A 230 0.64 3.13 -12.01
CA MET A 230 1.74 2.62 -12.83
C MET A 230 1.46 2.91 -14.31
N TYR A 231 1.43 4.20 -14.65
CA TYR A 231 0.92 4.67 -15.95
C TYR A 231 1.73 4.17 -17.15
N LYS A 232 3.05 3.97 -17.01
CA LYS A 232 3.90 3.51 -18.11
C LYS A 232 3.63 2.05 -18.46
N GLU A 233 3.41 1.22 -17.44
CA GLU A 233 3.08 -0.19 -17.55
C GLU A 233 1.65 -0.36 -18.06
N ALA A 234 0.70 0.39 -17.48
CA ALA A 234 -0.69 0.43 -17.94
C ALA A 234 -0.78 0.82 -19.43
N LEU A 235 0.01 1.80 -19.87
CA LEU A 235 0.08 2.21 -21.28
C LEU A 235 0.45 1.04 -22.21
N GLN A 236 1.39 0.18 -21.82
CA GLN A 236 1.75 -0.97 -22.66
C GLN A 236 0.63 -2.02 -22.71
N VAL A 237 -0.07 -2.22 -21.58
CA VAL A 237 -1.16 -3.19 -21.49
C VAL A 237 -2.38 -2.74 -22.28
N TYR A 238 -2.79 -1.47 -22.15
CA TYR A 238 -3.94 -0.94 -22.91
C TYR A 238 -3.70 -0.86 -24.41
N LYS A 239 -2.44 -0.75 -24.87
CA LYS A 239 -2.11 -0.94 -26.29
C LYS A 239 -2.46 -2.34 -26.79
N GLN A 240 -2.33 -3.37 -25.95
CA GLN A 240 -2.75 -4.73 -26.30
C GLN A 240 -4.26 -4.85 -26.34
N VAL A 241 -4.99 -4.23 -25.39
CA VAL A 241 -6.46 -4.21 -25.38
C VAL A 241 -6.99 -3.63 -26.69
N VAL A 242 -6.54 -2.43 -27.07
CA VAL A 242 -6.96 -1.76 -28.32
C VAL A 242 -6.53 -2.53 -29.58
N ALA A 243 -5.42 -3.28 -29.54
CA ALA A 243 -4.99 -4.09 -30.67
C ALA A 243 -5.82 -5.37 -30.86
N LEU A 244 -6.43 -5.89 -29.78
CA LEU A 244 -7.30 -7.06 -29.81
C LEU A 244 -8.76 -6.67 -30.10
N GLU A 245 -9.19 -5.51 -29.62
CA GLU A 245 -10.53 -4.95 -29.83
C GLU A 245 -10.42 -3.50 -30.33
N GLU A 246 -10.27 -3.34 -31.65
CA GLU A 246 -10.09 -2.03 -32.29
C GLU A 246 -11.32 -1.11 -32.13
N ASP A 247 -12.50 -1.69 -31.90
CA ASP A 247 -13.78 -1.00 -31.72
C ASP A 247 -14.13 -0.71 -30.24
N ASN A 248 -13.25 -1.06 -29.29
CA ASN A 248 -13.44 -0.77 -27.88
C ASN A 248 -13.15 0.71 -27.58
N GLU A 249 -14.20 1.54 -27.68
CA GLU A 249 -14.13 2.99 -27.45
C GLU A 249 -13.59 3.36 -26.05
N GLU A 250 -13.94 2.59 -25.02
CA GLU A 250 -13.50 2.82 -23.64
C GLU A 250 -12.00 2.57 -23.49
N ALA A 251 -11.49 1.45 -24.03
CA ALA A 251 -10.07 1.15 -24.04
C ALA A 251 -9.26 2.20 -24.83
N ALA A 252 -9.80 2.69 -25.95
CA ALA A 252 -9.18 3.76 -26.73
C ALA A 252 -9.12 5.09 -25.95
N TYR A 253 -10.19 5.45 -25.25
CA TYR A 253 -10.22 6.60 -24.35
C TYR A 253 -9.18 6.51 -23.23
N ILE A 254 -9.15 5.38 -22.52
CA ILE A 254 -8.19 5.13 -21.44
C ILE A 254 -6.75 5.17 -21.96
N LEU A 255 -6.49 4.62 -23.14
CA LEU A 255 -5.19 4.69 -23.79
C LEU A 255 -4.78 6.15 -24.08
N GLY A 256 -5.72 6.99 -24.54
CA GLY A 256 -5.51 8.43 -24.74
C GLY A 256 -5.15 9.15 -23.44
N LEU A 257 -5.87 8.88 -22.35
CA LEU A 257 -5.56 9.42 -21.02
C LEU A 257 -4.16 9.02 -20.55
N LEU A 258 -3.81 7.73 -20.69
CA LEU A 258 -2.50 7.21 -20.33
C LEU A 258 -1.36 7.86 -21.13
N GLN A 259 -1.59 8.16 -22.41
CA GLN A 259 -0.62 8.91 -23.22
C GLN A 259 -0.41 10.32 -22.66
N GLY A 260 -1.48 10.98 -22.22
CA GLY A 260 -1.41 12.29 -21.56
C GLY A 260 -0.61 12.24 -20.27
N LEU A 261 -0.96 11.30 -19.38
CA LEU A 261 -0.30 11.08 -18.09
C LEU A 261 1.19 10.69 -18.22
N THR A 262 1.58 10.11 -19.35
CA THR A 262 2.98 9.75 -19.65
C THR A 262 3.71 10.78 -20.51
N GLY A 263 3.06 11.92 -20.81
CA GLY A 263 3.67 13.08 -21.47
C GLY A 263 3.56 13.10 -23.00
N ASN A 264 2.89 12.14 -23.63
CA ASN A 264 2.61 12.15 -25.06
C ASN A 264 1.30 12.90 -25.37
N TYR A 265 1.33 14.21 -25.12
CA TYR A 265 0.17 15.09 -25.24
C TYR A 265 -0.42 15.16 -26.66
N LYS A 266 0.41 14.99 -27.70
CA LYS A 266 -0.08 15.02 -29.10
C LYS A 266 -0.94 13.80 -29.42
N ALA A 267 -0.50 12.62 -29.03
CA ALA A 267 -1.27 11.40 -29.26
C ALA A 267 -2.54 11.38 -28.39
N ALA A 268 -2.42 11.84 -27.14
CA ALA A 268 -3.56 12.00 -26.23
C ALA A 268 -4.63 12.93 -26.80
N ALA A 269 -4.21 14.07 -27.37
CA ALA A 269 -5.12 15.02 -28.00
C ALA A 269 -5.92 14.37 -29.14
N GLN A 270 -5.25 13.62 -30.03
CA GLN A 270 -5.91 12.93 -31.13
C GLN A 270 -6.93 11.91 -30.62
N ALA A 271 -6.54 11.05 -29.69
CA ALA A 271 -7.43 10.03 -29.13
C ALA A 271 -8.66 10.64 -28.43
N LEU A 272 -8.46 11.74 -27.68
CA LEU A 272 -9.55 12.46 -27.03
C LEU A 272 -10.45 13.18 -28.04
N ASP A 273 -9.90 13.76 -29.10
CA ASP A 273 -10.69 14.41 -30.16
C ASP A 273 -11.59 13.37 -30.87
N ASP A 274 -11.07 12.18 -31.15
CA ASP A 274 -11.83 11.06 -31.74
C ASP A 274 -12.94 10.59 -30.79
N TYR A 275 -12.65 10.41 -29.49
CA TYR A 275 -13.64 10.02 -28.48
C TYR A 275 -14.73 11.10 -28.28
N ILE A 276 -14.35 12.38 -28.18
CA ILE A 276 -15.26 13.51 -27.99
C ILE A 276 -16.19 13.67 -29.22
N SER A 277 -15.72 13.34 -30.43
CA SER A 277 -16.55 13.41 -31.64
C SER A 277 -17.80 12.50 -31.56
N GLN A 278 -17.66 11.37 -30.87
CA GLN A 278 -18.71 10.38 -30.63
C GLN A 278 -19.46 10.67 -29.32
N ASN A 279 -18.74 11.20 -28.32
CA ASN A 279 -19.23 11.48 -26.98
C ASN A 279 -19.17 12.99 -26.63
N PRO A 280 -19.85 13.88 -27.38
CA PRO A 280 -19.66 15.34 -27.27
C PRO A 280 -20.17 15.96 -25.96
N ARG A 281 -20.77 15.13 -25.09
CA ARG A 281 -21.35 15.54 -23.80
C ARG A 281 -20.57 15.02 -22.60
N ASP A 282 -19.51 14.25 -22.80
CA ASP A 282 -18.65 13.77 -21.71
C ASP A 282 -17.79 14.93 -21.17
N ASN A 283 -18.15 15.43 -19.99
CA ASN A 283 -17.46 16.55 -19.35
C ASN A 283 -16.04 16.18 -18.89
N ASN A 284 -15.79 14.93 -18.52
CA ASN A 284 -14.47 14.48 -18.10
C ASN A 284 -13.51 14.47 -19.31
N ALA A 285 -13.95 13.90 -20.44
CA ALA A 285 -13.16 13.91 -21.66
C ALA A 285 -12.87 15.34 -22.17
N LEU A 286 -13.85 16.24 -22.09
CA LEU A 286 -13.65 17.66 -22.44
C LEU A 286 -12.65 18.35 -21.50
N ALA A 287 -12.73 18.09 -20.19
CA ALA A 287 -11.79 18.64 -19.21
C ALA A 287 -10.36 18.12 -19.44
N GLU A 288 -10.20 16.81 -19.63
CA GLU A 288 -8.91 16.19 -19.94
C GLU A 288 -8.33 16.76 -21.23
N ARG A 289 -9.14 16.93 -22.28
CA ARG A 289 -8.67 17.53 -23.53
C ARG A 289 -8.23 18.99 -23.35
N GLY A 290 -8.88 19.74 -22.46
CA GLY A 290 -8.47 21.09 -22.05
C GLY A 290 -7.12 21.10 -21.34
N ILE A 291 -6.88 20.15 -20.42
CA ILE A 291 -5.58 19.96 -19.74
C ILE A 291 -4.49 19.63 -20.76
N ILE A 292 -4.76 18.73 -21.71
CA ILE A 292 -3.84 18.38 -22.78
C ILE A 292 -3.54 19.58 -23.70
N ALA A 293 -4.56 20.37 -24.05
CA ALA A 293 -4.39 21.60 -24.84
C ALA A 293 -3.45 22.59 -24.14
N TYR A 294 -3.60 22.77 -22.83
CA TYR A 294 -2.70 23.59 -22.03
C TYR A 294 -1.25 23.10 -22.09
N HIS A 295 -1.02 21.80 -21.90
CA HIS A 295 0.33 21.22 -22.00
C HIS A 295 0.95 21.31 -23.39
N LEU A 296 0.13 21.44 -24.45
CA LEU A 296 0.57 21.69 -25.82
C LEU A 296 0.79 23.17 -26.14
N GLY A 297 0.48 24.09 -25.22
CA GLY A 297 0.54 25.54 -25.45
C GLY A 297 -0.63 26.08 -26.28
N GLU A 298 -1.70 25.31 -26.44
CA GLU A 298 -2.92 25.69 -27.16
C GLU A 298 -3.89 26.44 -26.22
N GLU A 299 -3.46 27.56 -25.64
CA GLU A 299 -4.17 28.25 -24.55
C GLU A 299 -5.64 28.59 -24.87
N GLU A 300 -5.92 29.07 -26.09
CA GLU A 300 -7.29 29.42 -26.50
C GLU A 300 -8.21 28.19 -26.57
N LYS A 301 -7.69 27.05 -27.04
CA LYS A 301 -8.46 25.80 -27.06
C LYS A 301 -8.70 25.29 -25.64
N ALA A 302 -7.70 25.38 -24.77
CA ALA A 302 -7.85 24.99 -23.36
C ALA A 302 -8.97 25.78 -22.68
N LYS A 303 -9.00 27.11 -22.89
CA LYS A 303 -10.09 27.97 -22.39
C LYS A 303 -11.45 27.58 -22.95
N GLU A 304 -11.54 27.30 -24.25
CA GLU A 304 -12.80 26.86 -24.88
C GLU A 304 -13.32 25.57 -24.25
N TYR A 305 -12.46 24.58 -24.07
CA TYR A 305 -12.82 23.31 -23.43
C TYR A 305 -13.28 23.50 -21.98
N PHE A 306 -12.53 24.25 -21.16
CA PHE A 306 -12.94 24.49 -19.77
C PHE A 306 -14.23 25.31 -19.68
N ALA A 307 -14.42 26.31 -20.54
CA ALA A 307 -15.66 27.10 -20.59
C ALA A 307 -16.88 26.23 -20.93
N ARG A 308 -16.74 25.29 -21.88
CA ARG A 308 -17.81 24.33 -22.22
C ARG A 308 -18.20 23.44 -21.04
N VAL A 309 -17.23 23.01 -20.23
CA VAL A 309 -17.49 22.19 -19.05
C VAL A 309 -18.15 23.02 -17.93
N TYR A 310 -17.61 24.20 -17.63
CA TYR A 310 -18.15 25.08 -16.59
C TYR A 310 -19.57 25.61 -16.90
N GLN A 311 -19.92 25.86 -18.16
CA GLN A 311 -21.29 26.25 -18.52
C GLN A 311 -22.34 25.21 -18.09
N LYS A 312 -21.93 23.94 -17.96
CA LYS A 312 -22.81 22.84 -17.54
C LYS A 312 -22.71 22.53 -16.05
N GLU A 313 -21.53 22.76 -15.45
CA GLU A 313 -21.25 22.51 -14.03
C GLU A 313 -20.75 23.79 -13.36
N CYS A 314 -21.55 24.86 -13.42
CA CYS A 314 -21.13 26.18 -12.95
C CYS A 314 -20.89 26.26 -11.44
N ASP A 315 -21.41 25.30 -10.68
CA ASP A 315 -21.21 25.18 -9.24
C ASP A 315 -19.98 24.31 -8.87
N ASN A 316 -19.32 23.68 -9.85
CA ASN A 316 -18.15 22.85 -9.60
C ASN A 316 -16.88 23.72 -9.44
N GLU A 317 -16.38 23.82 -8.21
CA GLU A 317 -15.22 24.66 -7.85
C GLU A 317 -13.95 24.29 -8.63
N MET A 318 -13.77 23.02 -9.01
CA MET A 318 -12.62 22.57 -9.78
C MET A 318 -12.62 23.19 -11.18
N PHE A 319 -13.76 23.18 -11.88
CA PHE A 319 -13.87 23.79 -13.20
C PHE A 319 -13.79 25.30 -13.14
N ARG A 320 -14.30 25.91 -12.06
CA ARG A 320 -14.11 27.34 -11.81
C ARG A 320 -12.63 27.71 -11.66
N ALA A 321 -11.87 26.92 -10.89
CA ALA A 321 -10.44 27.11 -10.70
C ALA A 321 -9.65 26.89 -12.00
N LEU A 322 -9.98 25.88 -12.79
CA LEU A 322 -9.34 25.61 -14.09
C LEU A 322 -9.54 26.76 -15.09
N ILE A 323 -10.73 27.37 -15.11
CA ILE A 323 -10.99 28.56 -15.95
C ILE A 323 -10.19 29.77 -15.46
N ALA A 324 -10.17 30.06 -14.16
CA ALA A 324 -9.42 31.19 -13.62
C ALA A 324 -7.92 31.05 -13.92
N PHE A 325 -7.38 29.85 -13.71
CA PHE A 325 -6.00 29.50 -14.04
C PHE A 325 -5.71 29.67 -15.53
N ALA A 326 -6.57 29.15 -16.41
CA ALA A 326 -6.42 29.30 -17.86
C ALA A 326 -6.62 30.75 -18.35
N ALA A 327 -7.39 31.57 -17.62
CA ALA A 327 -7.60 32.99 -17.90
C ALA A 327 -6.47 33.89 -17.37
N GLY A 328 -5.53 33.35 -16.59
CA GLY A 328 -4.44 34.11 -15.98
C GLY A 328 -4.90 35.08 -14.89
N VAL A 329 -6.00 34.77 -14.19
CA VAL A 329 -6.63 35.60 -13.14
C VAL A 329 -6.54 34.94 -11.77
#